data_AF-A0A376RRY0-F1
#
_entry.id   AF-A0A376RRY0-F1
#
_cell.length_a   1.000
_cell.length_b   1.000
_cell.length_c   1.000
_cell.angle_alpha   90.00
_cell.angle_beta   90.00
_cell.angle_gamma   90.00
#
_symmetry.space_group_name_H-M   'P 1'
#
loop_
_entity.id
_entity.type
_entity.pdbx_description
1 polymer ?
#
loop_
_entity_poly.entity_id
_entity_poly.type
_entity_poly.pdbx_seq_one_letter_code
_entity_poly.pdbx_strand_id
1 'polypeptide(L)'
;MTSLYDLVDGVTVIELAGYSSEIQNLVVALTLDLFYAQMQKRGKPVIQGDYRQLTKMILVDEADNFMRQDFSSLRKILKEGREYGVGAILSTQEITHFKTGENNYASYILTWVIHRVSEIKNADIKAVFNVDDKGEQESLMGQIRQLEKHFSLYVDGDKRVSRCEIERFGSLFFDYFCR
;
A
#
# COMPACT_ATOMS: atom_id res chain seq x y z
N MET A 1 3.53 -20.97 23.23
CA MET A 1 2.70 -21.03 22.02
C MET A 1 3.06 -19.81 21.20
N THR A 2 3.85 -20.00 20.14
CA THR A 2 4.41 -18.92 19.31
C THR A 2 3.29 -18.34 18.45
N SER A 3 2.99 -17.05 18.59
CA SER A 3 1.96 -16.42 17.76
C SER A 3 2.51 -16.20 16.35
N LEU A 4 1.64 -16.18 15.33
CA LEU A 4 2.04 -15.85 13.94
C LEU A 4 2.83 -14.54 13.90
N TYR A 5 2.43 -13.55 14.69
CA TYR A 5 3.11 -12.27 14.84
C TYR A 5 4.56 -12.36 15.36
N ASP A 6 4.80 -13.29 16.29
CA ASP A 6 6.13 -13.58 16.84
C ASP A 6 6.96 -14.44 15.88
N LEU A 7 6.31 -15.19 14.99
CA LEU A 7 6.95 -16.00 13.96
C LEU A 7 7.51 -15.15 12.80
N VAL A 8 6.94 -13.96 12.57
CA VAL A 8 7.44 -12.96 11.60
C VAL A 8 8.57 -12.13 12.23
N ASP A 9 9.58 -12.78 12.81
CA ASP A 9 10.78 -12.07 13.28
C ASP A 9 11.80 -12.00 12.14
N GLY A 10 11.59 -11.02 11.26
CA GLY A 10 12.33 -10.86 10.00
C GLY A 10 11.39 -10.77 8.78
N VAL A 11 11.83 -11.31 7.65
CA VAL A 11 11.02 -11.35 6.41
C VAL A 11 10.35 -12.72 6.30
N THR A 12 9.02 -12.75 6.31
CA THR A 12 8.23 -13.96 6.04
C THR A 12 7.53 -13.80 4.70
N VAL A 13 7.78 -14.74 3.79
CA VAL A 13 7.13 -14.78 2.47
C VAL A 13 6.13 -15.92 2.46
N ILE A 14 4.87 -15.61 2.15
CA ILE A 14 3.81 -16.61 1.95
C ILE A 14 3.66 -16.79 0.44
N GLU A 15 4.28 -17.86 -0.09
CA GLU A 15 4.15 -18.20 -1.51
C GLU A 15 2.82 -18.94 -1.74
N LEU A 16 1.96 -18.31 -2.54
CA LEU A 16 0.63 -18.82 -2.86
C LEU A 16 0.55 -19.37 -4.29
N ALA A 17 1.65 -19.32 -5.05
CA ALA A 17 1.72 -19.83 -6.40
C ALA A 17 1.42 -21.34 -6.44
N GLY A 18 0.66 -21.78 -7.45
CA GLY A 18 0.32 -23.20 -7.66
C GLY A 18 -0.90 -23.71 -6.89
N TYR A 19 -1.50 -22.90 -6.00
CA TYR A 19 -2.77 -23.22 -5.35
C TYR A 19 -3.97 -22.62 -6.11
N SER A 20 -5.17 -23.19 -5.92
CA SER A 20 -6.40 -22.62 -6.47
C SER A 20 -6.74 -21.30 -5.79
N SER A 21 -7.43 -20.41 -6.50
CA SER A 21 -7.80 -19.09 -5.98
C SER A 21 -8.60 -19.15 -4.68
N GLU A 22 -9.43 -20.18 -4.48
CA GLU A 22 -10.18 -20.39 -3.25
C GLU A 22 -9.25 -20.64 -2.06
N ILE A 23 -8.22 -21.48 -2.24
CA ILE A 23 -7.24 -21.77 -1.19
C ILE A 23 -6.41 -20.52 -0.89
N GLN A 24 -5.96 -19.81 -1.93
CA GLN A 24 -5.21 -18.56 -1.76
C GLN A 24 -6.01 -17.54 -0.94
N ASN A 25 -7.28 -17.34 -1.31
CA ASN A 25 -8.17 -16.41 -0.62
C ASN A 25 -8.41 -16.82 0.84
N LEU A 26 -8.61 -18.12 1.11
CA LEU A 26 -8.79 -18.62 2.47
C LEU A 26 -7.55 -18.39 3.34
N VAL A 27 -6.36 -18.73 2.82
CA VAL A 27 -5.09 -18.55 3.55
C VAL A 27 -4.86 -17.07 3.85
N VAL A 28 -5.10 -16.19 2.87
CA VAL A 28 -4.94 -14.74 3.06
C VAL A 28 -5.96 -14.20 4.06
N ALA A 29 -7.23 -14.58 3.96
CA ALA A 29 -8.27 -14.15 4.88
C ALA A 29 -7.90 -14.50 6.34
N LEU A 30 -7.56 -15.77 6.59
CA LEU A 30 -7.18 -16.23 7.92
C LEU A 30 -5.91 -15.55 8.42
N THR A 31 -4.93 -15.35 7.54
CA THR A 31 -3.67 -14.68 7.89
C THR A 31 -3.93 -13.23 8.29
N LEU A 32 -4.71 -12.48 7.51
CA LEU A 32 -5.05 -11.09 7.80
C LEU A 32 -5.90 -10.95 9.06
N ASP A 33 -6.84 -11.87 9.29
CA ASP A 33 -7.67 -11.90 10.51
C ASP A 33 -6.81 -12.13 11.76
N LEU A 34 -5.94 -13.14 11.72
CA LEU A 34 -5.02 -13.45 12.82
C LEU A 34 -4.04 -12.30 13.06
N PHE A 35 -3.50 -11.73 11.97
CA PHE A 35 -2.59 -10.59 12.04
C PHE A 35 -3.28 -9.39 12.68
N TYR A 36 -4.50 -9.05 12.26
CA TYR A 36 -5.26 -7.93 12.82
C TYR A 36 -5.56 -8.14 14.31
N ALA A 37 -5.98 -9.35 14.70
CA ALA A 37 -6.23 -9.67 16.11
C ALA A 37 -4.96 -9.55 16.96
N GLN A 38 -3.80 -9.98 16.43
CA GLN A 38 -2.52 -9.88 17.11
C GLN A 38 -2.01 -8.42 17.19
N MET A 39 -2.22 -7.64 16.13
CA MET A 39 -1.94 -6.20 16.10
C MET A 39 -2.69 -5.48 17.23
N GLN A 40 -4.01 -5.73 17.35
CA GLN A 40 -4.84 -5.16 18.42
C GLN A 40 -4.36 -5.59 19.81
N LYS A 41 -3.99 -6.87 19.97
CA LYS A 41 -3.49 -7.40 21.24
C LYS A 41 -2.13 -6.83 21.66
N ARG A 42 -1.24 -6.53 20.70
CA ARG A 42 0.06 -5.91 20.99
C ARG A 42 -0.08 -4.49 21.52
N GLY A 43 -1.10 -3.77 21.06
CA GLY A 43 -1.34 -2.38 21.45
C GLY A 43 -0.45 -1.39 20.70
N LYS A 44 -0.49 -0.12 21.14
CA LYS A 44 0.18 0.98 20.44
C LYS A 44 1.71 0.87 20.56
N PRO A 45 2.46 1.21 19.50
CA PRO A 45 3.90 1.14 19.49
C PRO A 45 4.52 2.32 20.26
N VAL A 46 5.84 2.34 20.39
CA VAL A 46 6.56 3.48 20.98
C VAL A 46 6.39 4.72 20.09
N ILE A 47 6.16 5.87 20.73
CA ILE A 47 6.04 7.17 20.06
C ILE A 47 7.17 8.08 20.57
N GLN A 48 7.89 8.71 19.65
CA GLN A 48 8.95 9.67 19.93
C GLN A 48 8.70 10.98 19.18
N GLY A 49 8.17 11.98 19.90
CA GLY A 49 7.73 13.23 19.28
C GLY A 49 6.57 12.96 18.32
N ASP A 50 6.69 13.43 17.08
CA ASP A 50 5.74 13.13 16.01
C ASP A 50 5.95 11.74 15.39
N TYR A 51 7.05 11.06 15.74
CA TYR A 51 7.38 9.78 15.12
C TYR A 51 6.75 8.59 15.84
N ARG A 52 6.14 7.70 15.07
CA ARG A 52 5.63 6.41 15.55
C ARG A 52 6.52 5.28 15.07
N GLN A 53 6.90 4.39 15.97
CA GLN A 53 7.69 3.22 15.63
C GLN A 53 6.92 2.29 14.68
N LEU A 54 7.52 2.00 13.52
CA LEU A 54 7.09 0.92 12.63
C LEU A 54 7.52 -0.42 13.23
N THR A 55 6.55 -1.27 13.55
CA THR A 55 6.78 -2.57 14.20
C THR A 55 6.63 -3.76 13.27
N LYS A 56 5.75 -3.66 12.26
CA LYS A 56 5.53 -4.68 11.21
C LYS A 56 5.08 -4.00 9.92
N MET A 57 5.28 -4.70 8.81
CA MET A 57 4.84 -4.25 7.50
C MET A 57 4.26 -5.43 6.73
N ILE A 58 3.13 -5.21 6.07
CA ILE A 58 2.52 -6.17 5.16
C ILE A 58 2.79 -5.68 3.75
N LEU A 59 3.33 -6.55 2.90
CA LEU A 59 3.43 -6.31 1.48
C LEU A 59 2.55 -7.32 0.76
N VAL A 60 1.64 -6.82 -0.07
CA VAL A 60 0.76 -7.63 -0.90
C VAL A 60 1.08 -7.33 -2.35
N ASP A 61 1.66 -8.31 -3.04
CA ASP A 61 1.83 -8.24 -4.48
C ASP A 61 0.55 -8.70 -5.20
N GLU A 62 0.32 -8.19 -6.41
CA GLU A 62 -0.92 -8.40 -7.16
C GLU A 62 -2.19 -8.24 -6.30
N ALA A 63 -2.23 -7.12 -5.56
CA ALA A 63 -3.23 -6.85 -4.54
C ALA A 63 -4.66 -6.75 -5.10
N ASP A 64 -4.85 -6.62 -6.41
CA ASP A 64 -6.16 -6.50 -7.04
C ASP A 64 -7.01 -7.76 -6.84
N ASN A 65 -6.41 -8.94 -6.88
CA ASN A 65 -7.09 -10.20 -6.61
C ASN A 65 -7.68 -10.22 -5.18
N PHE A 66 -6.94 -9.69 -4.22
CA PHE A 66 -7.36 -9.66 -2.81
C PHE A 66 -8.33 -8.51 -2.51
N MET A 67 -8.15 -7.34 -3.12
CA MET A 67 -9.08 -6.21 -2.96
C MET A 67 -10.48 -6.55 -3.49
N ARG A 68 -10.58 -7.35 -4.57
CA ARG A 68 -11.85 -7.84 -5.11
C ARG A 68 -12.64 -8.74 -4.14
N GLN A 69 -11.96 -9.41 -3.20
CA GLN A 69 -12.62 -10.24 -2.18
C GLN A 69 -13.18 -9.43 -1.00
N ASP A 70 -12.87 -8.15 -0.93
CA ASP A 70 -13.33 -7.21 0.09
C ASP A 70 -13.07 -7.62 1.56
N PHE A 71 -11.90 -8.21 1.84
CA PHE A 71 -11.53 -8.65 3.18
C PHE A 71 -11.66 -7.52 4.21
N SER A 72 -12.53 -7.72 5.21
CA SER A 72 -12.78 -6.71 6.25
C SER A 72 -11.50 -6.38 7.03
N SER A 73 -10.67 -7.39 7.31
CA SER A 73 -9.41 -7.21 8.03
C SER A 73 -8.35 -6.43 7.25
N LEU A 74 -8.29 -6.58 5.92
CA LEU A 74 -7.41 -5.75 5.09
C LEU A 74 -7.80 -4.27 5.23
N ARG A 75 -9.09 -3.94 5.12
CA ARG A 75 -9.58 -2.57 5.28
C ARG A 75 -9.29 -2.01 6.67
N LYS A 76 -9.47 -2.82 7.72
CA LYS A 76 -9.17 -2.39 9.10
C LYS A 76 -7.67 -2.14 9.28
N ILE A 77 -6.80 -2.98 8.73
CA ILE A 77 -5.35 -2.76 8.76
C ILE A 77 -4.98 -1.47 8.02
N LEU A 78 -5.54 -1.21 6.83
CA LEU A 78 -5.26 0.03 6.10
C LEU A 78 -5.71 1.29 6.84
N LYS A 79 -6.82 1.22 7.60
CA LYS A 79 -7.37 2.35 8.36
C LYS A 79 -6.68 2.58 9.71
N GLU A 80 -6.45 1.50 10.44
CA GLU A 80 -6.01 1.55 11.85
C GLU A 80 -4.54 1.18 12.01
N GLY A 81 -3.94 0.47 11.05
CA GLY A 81 -2.59 -0.10 11.17
C GLY A 81 -1.55 0.94 11.54
N ARG A 82 -1.64 2.16 10.99
CA ARG A 82 -0.75 3.27 11.35
C ARG A 82 -0.77 3.57 12.85
N GLU A 83 -1.91 3.51 13.53
CA GLU A 83 -2.00 3.73 14.99
C GLU A 83 -1.21 2.68 15.78
N TYR A 84 -1.15 1.45 15.25
CA TYR A 84 -0.48 0.30 15.85
C TYR A 84 0.96 0.10 15.32
N GLY A 85 1.48 1.03 14.51
CA GLY A 85 2.82 0.91 13.93
C GLY A 85 2.90 -0.25 12.93
N VAL A 86 1.82 -0.51 12.20
CA VAL A 86 1.75 -1.48 11.11
C VAL A 86 1.59 -0.75 9.79
N GLY A 87 2.56 -0.92 8.91
CA GLY A 87 2.50 -0.44 7.52
C GLY A 87 1.92 -1.48 6.57
N ALA A 88 1.35 -1.00 5.47
CA ALA A 88 0.90 -1.84 4.37
C ALA A 88 1.39 -1.26 3.03
N ILE A 89 1.90 -2.13 2.17
CA ILE A 89 2.29 -1.84 0.80
C ILE A 89 1.45 -2.74 -0.10
N LEU A 90 0.70 -2.13 -1.01
CA LEU A 90 -0.13 -2.83 -1.99
C LEU A 90 0.44 -2.55 -3.38
N SER A 91 0.80 -3.60 -4.10
CA SER A 91 1.26 -3.53 -5.48
C SER A 91 0.16 -3.99 -6.43
N THR A 92 -0.06 -3.23 -7.50
CA THR A 92 -1.04 -3.55 -8.56
C THR A 92 -0.51 -3.09 -9.90
N GLN A 93 -0.98 -3.70 -10.98
CA GLN A 93 -0.59 -3.31 -12.34
C GLN A 93 -1.29 -2.02 -12.80
N GLU A 94 -2.53 -1.79 -12.37
CA GLU A 94 -3.33 -0.62 -12.75
C GLU A 94 -3.86 0.14 -11.53
N ILE A 95 -3.82 1.47 -11.59
CA ILE A 95 -4.37 2.35 -10.54
C ILE A 95 -5.88 2.11 -10.34
N THR A 96 -6.59 1.74 -11.41
CA THR A 96 -8.03 1.42 -11.41
C THR A 96 -8.36 0.27 -10.46
N HIS A 97 -7.44 -0.65 -10.22
CA HIS A 97 -7.64 -1.82 -9.36
C HIS A 97 -7.88 -1.48 -7.89
N PHE A 98 -7.48 -0.29 -7.43
CA PHE A 98 -7.79 0.19 -6.08
C PHE A 98 -9.28 0.58 -5.91
N LYS A 99 -10.05 0.66 -7.00
CA LYS A 99 -11.49 0.86 -6.96
C LYS A 99 -12.20 -0.44 -7.30
N THR A 100 -12.97 -0.94 -6.35
CA THR A 100 -13.89 -2.06 -6.53
C THR A 100 -15.32 -1.53 -6.64
N GLY A 101 -16.26 -2.36 -7.06
CA GLY A 101 -17.67 -1.95 -7.17
C GLY A 101 -18.27 -1.46 -5.86
N GLU A 102 -17.80 -1.99 -4.72
CA GLU A 102 -18.33 -1.65 -3.39
C GLU A 102 -17.42 -0.71 -2.59
N ASN A 103 -16.10 -0.70 -2.85
CA ASN A 103 -15.12 -0.01 -2.01
C ASN A 103 -14.03 0.70 -2.81
N ASN A 104 -13.58 1.84 -2.27
CA ASN A 104 -12.47 2.62 -2.83
C ASN A 104 -11.25 2.55 -1.91
N TYR A 105 -10.38 1.56 -2.14
CA TYR A 105 -9.13 1.37 -1.37
C TYR A 105 -8.16 2.53 -1.56
N ALA A 106 -8.19 3.22 -2.71
CA ALA A 106 -7.33 4.37 -2.98
C ALA A 106 -7.49 5.49 -1.93
N SER A 107 -8.68 5.62 -1.33
CA SER A 107 -8.95 6.62 -0.28
C SER A 107 -8.21 6.36 1.04
N TYR A 108 -7.74 5.13 1.26
CA TYR A 108 -6.96 4.76 2.44
C TYR A 108 -5.45 4.86 2.21
N ILE A 109 -5.03 5.10 0.97
CA ILE A 109 -3.62 5.19 0.58
C ILE A 109 -3.17 6.65 0.60
N LEU A 110 -2.33 6.97 1.57
CA LEU A 110 -1.75 8.31 1.73
C LEU A 110 -0.63 8.54 0.71
N THR A 111 0.28 7.58 0.61
CA THR A 111 1.50 7.65 -0.20
C THR A 111 1.40 6.78 -1.43
N TRP A 112 1.75 7.31 -2.59
CA TRP A 112 1.74 6.58 -3.85
C TRP A 112 3.13 6.52 -4.47
N VAL A 113 3.46 5.35 -5.02
CA VAL A 113 4.61 5.18 -5.89
C VAL A 113 4.11 4.70 -7.23
N ILE A 114 4.24 5.56 -8.22
CA ILE A 114 3.74 5.31 -9.57
C ILE A 114 4.94 5.09 -10.49
N HIS A 115 5.08 3.85 -10.94
CA HIS A 115 6.02 3.49 -12.00
C HIS A 115 5.50 3.94 -13.37
N ARG A 116 6.28 3.71 -14.42
CA ARG A 116 5.85 3.96 -15.79
C ARG A 116 4.56 3.18 -16.10
N VAL A 117 3.50 3.91 -16.46
CA VAL A 117 2.22 3.34 -16.91
C VAL A 117 1.94 3.86 -18.32
N SER A 118 1.58 2.96 -19.25
CA SER A 118 1.24 3.30 -20.63
C SER A 118 -0.15 3.93 -20.74
N GLU A 119 -1.13 3.35 -20.04
CA GLU A 119 -2.53 3.75 -20.07
C GLU A 119 -2.94 4.39 -18.74
N ILE A 120 -3.00 5.71 -18.72
CA ILE A 120 -3.48 6.50 -17.58
C ILE A 120 -4.47 7.56 -18.07
N LYS A 121 -5.56 7.75 -17.32
CA LYS A 121 -6.63 8.70 -17.65
C LYS A 121 -6.61 9.89 -16.68
N ASN A 122 -7.17 11.02 -17.10
CA ASN A 122 -7.31 12.22 -16.25
C ASN A 122 -8.03 11.91 -14.93
N ALA A 123 -9.01 11.00 -14.95
CA ALA A 123 -9.75 10.59 -13.75
C ALA A 123 -8.85 9.87 -12.71
N ASP A 124 -7.84 9.13 -13.16
CA ASP A 124 -6.89 8.45 -12.29
C ASP A 124 -5.92 9.45 -11.65
N ILE A 125 -5.44 10.42 -12.45
CA ILE A 125 -4.60 11.50 -11.95
C ILE A 125 -5.33 12.32 -10.89
N LYS A 126 -6.57 12.72 -11.18
CA LYS A 126 -7.38 13.46 -10.23
C LYS A 126 -7.58 12.69 -8.92
N ALA A 127 -7.77 11.37 -8.99
CA ALA A 127 -7.98 10.54 -7.81
C ALA A 127 -6.71 10.37 -6.95
N VAL A 128 -5.53 10.25 -7.57
CA VAL A 128 -4.27 10.01 -6.84
C VAL A 128 -3.62 11.31 -6.37
N PHE A 129 -3.56 12.30 -7.26
CA PHE A 129 -2.83 13.56 -7.08
C PHE A 129 -3.69 14.71 -6.56
N ASN A 130 -5.02 14.57 -6.57
CA ASN A 130 -5.97 15.63 -6.19
C ASN A 130 -5.76 16.96 -6.96
N VAL A 131 -5.35 16.85 -8.23
CA VAL A 131 -5.14 17.99 -9.13
C VAL A 131 -6.40 18.23 -9.97
N ASP A 132 -6.92 19.45 -9.96
CA ASP A 132 -8.09 19.86 -10.75
C ASP A 132 -7.72 20.55 -12.07
N ASP A 133 -6.53 21.14 -12.16
CA ASP A 133 -6.07 21.80 -13.38
C ASP A 133 -5.77 20.78 -14.49
N LYS A 134 -6.34 21.01 -15.67
CA LYS A 134 -6.19 20.08 -16.80
C LYS A 134 -4.77 20.10 -17.38
N GLY A 135 -4.09 21.25 -17.39
CA GLY A 135 -2.73 21.36 -17.90
C GLY A 135 -1.74 20.61 -17.01
N GLU A 136 -1.90 20.72 -15.69
CA GLU A 136 -1.11 19.99 -14.72
C GLU A 136 -1.40 18.47 -14.79
N GLN A 137 -2.67 18.06 -14.97
CA GLN A 137 -3.01 16.66 -15.22
C GLN A 137 -2.30 16.10 -16.45
N GLU A 138 -2.34 16.82 -17.58
CA GLU A 138 -1.66 16.41 -18.82
C GLU A 138 -0.14 16.34 -18.65
N SER A 139 0.44 17.29 -17.93
CA SER A 139 1.88 17.30 -17.58
C SER A 139 2.27 16.07 -16.75
N LEU A 140 1.51 15.77 -15.69
CA LEU A 140 1.74 14.58 -14.84
C LEU A 140 1.61 13.28 -15.65
N MET A 141 0.62 13.19 -16.52
CA MET A 141 0.47 12.03 -17.43
C MET A 141 1.64 11.89 -18.38
N GLY A 142 2.12 13.01 -18.94
CA GLY A 142 3.32 13.05 -19.77
C GLY A 142 4.55 12.52 -19.03
N GLN A 143 4.76 12.99 -17.80
CA GLN A 143 5.85 12.55 -16.93
C GLN A 143 5.77 11.05 -16.64
N ILE A 144 4.60 10.52 -16.25
CA ILE A 144 4.40 9.09 -15.94
C ILE A 144 4.72 8.21 -17.16
N ARG A 145 4.28 8.60 -18.36
CA ARG A 145 4.50 7.84 -19.59
C ARG A 145 5.97 7.81 -20.01
N GLN A 146 6.72 8.86 -19.69
CA GLN A 146 8.13 9.05 -20.01
C GLN A 146 9.08 8.59 -18.89
N LEU A 147 8.56 8.07 -17.78
CA LEU A 147 9.40 7.53 -16.71
C LEU A 147 10.34 6.46 -17.24
N GLU A 148 11.63 6.64 -16.98
CA GLU A 148 12.66 5.66 -17.27
C GLU A 148 12.54 4.45 -16.33
N LYS A 149 13.14 3.33 -16.74
CA LYS A 149 13.25 2.16 -15.86
C LYS A 149 13.96 2.58 -14.56
N HIS A 150 13.48 2.07 -13.42
CA HIS A 150 13.99 2.41 -12.09
C HIS A 150 13.67 3.83 -11.57
N PHE A 151 12.85 4.59 -12.30
CA PHE A 151 12.27 5.83 -11.81
C PHE A 151 10.77 5.70 -11.56
N SER A 152 10.32 6.42 -10.55
CA SER A 152 8.92 6.52 -10.16
C SER A 152 8.55 7.96 -9.84
N LEU A 153 7.27 8.29 -9.97
CA LEU A 153 6.71 9.42 -9.26
C LEU A 153 6.31 8.98 -7.86
N TYR A 154 6.79 9.73 -6.88
CA TYR A 154 6.42 9.62 -5.48
C TYR A 154 5.42 10.71 -5.14
N VAL A 155 4.27 10.31 -4.61
CA VAL A 155 3.26 11.23 -4.06
C VAL A 155 3.20 10.99 -2.57
N ASP A 156 3.47 12.04 -1.81
CA ASP A 156 3.43 11.95 -0.35
C ASP A 156 2.02 12.12 0.23
N GLY A 157 1.90 11.98 1.55
CA GLY A 157 0.63 12.18 2.26
C GLY A 157 0.05 13.60 2.13
N ASP A 158 0.90 14.59 1.86
CA ASP A 158 0.55 16.00 1.62
C ASP A 158 0.27 16.29 0.13
N LYS A 159 0.20 15.25 -0.71
CA LYS A 159 -0.02 15.31 -2.15
C LYS A 159 1.06 16.07 -2.94
N ARG A 160 2.26 16.17 -2.39
CA ARG A 160 3.42 16.68 -3.11
C ARG A 160 4.01 15.59 -3.98
N VAL A 161 4.29 15.96 -5.22
CA VAL A 161 4.87 15.06 -6.22
C VAL A 161 6.37 15.29 -6.31
N SER A 162 7.14 14.21 -6.26
CA SER A 162 8.58 14.23 -6.53
C SER A 162 9.00 13.02 -7.35
N ARG A 163 10.06 13.16 -8.15
CA ARG A 163 10.67 12.03 -8.86
C ARG A 163 11.59 11.28 -7.90
N CYS A 164 11.40 9.98 -7.80
CA CYS A 164 12.18 9.09 -6.94
C CYS A 164 12.85 8.00 -7.78
N GLU A 165 14.09 7.67 -7.42
CA GLU A 165 14.78 6.47 -7.90
C GLU A 165 14.42 5.29 -6.98
N ILE A 166 14.17 4.11 -7.54
CA ILE A 166 13.70 2.93 -6.77
C ILE A 166 14.67 2.58 -5.64
N GLU A 167 15.98 2.76 -5.82
CA GLU A 167 16.98 2.49 -4.78
C GLU A 167 16.79 3.33 -3.51
N ARG A 168 16.16 4.51 -3.62
CA ARG A 168 15.86 5.41 -2.49
C ARG A 168 14.49 5.20 -1.89
N PHE A 169 13.67 4.30 -2.44
CA PHE A 169 12.31 4.07 -1.99
C PHE A 169 12.26 3.61 -0.53
N GLY A 170 13.13 2.66 -0.14
CA GLY A 170 13.16 2.12 1.23
C GLY A 170 13.36 3.21 2.29
N SER A 171 14.26 4.16 2.03
CA SER A 171 14.51 5.30 2.93
C SER A 171 13.35 6.30 2.98
N LEU A 172 12.78 6.65 1.82
CA LEU A 172 11.67 7.62 1.74
C LEU A 172 10.38 7.10 2.38
N PHE A 173 10.11 5.81 2.20
CA PHE A 173 8.96 5.14 2.80
C PHE A 173 9.07 5.11 4.33
N PHE A 174 10.26 4.82 4.86
CA PHE A 174 10.47 4.76 6.30
C PHE A 174 10.29 6.14 6.96
N ASP A 175 10.80 7.21 6.34
CA ASP A 175 10.69 8.57 6.87
C ASP A 175 9.24 9.09 6.91
N TYR A 176 8.42 8.77 5.90
CA TYR A 176 7.02 9.20 5.87
C TYR A 176 6.11 8.35 6.73
N PHE A 177 6.31 7.03 6.75
CA PHE A 177 5.45 6.16 7.54
C PHE A 177 5.70 6.33 9.04
N CYS A 178 6.94 6.65 9.43
CA CYS A 178 7.27 6.91 10.82
C CYS A 178 6.82 8.30 11.29
N ARG A 179 6.56 9.29 10.43
CA ARG A 179 5.93 10.57 10.81
C ARG A 179 4.42 10.42 10.98
#